data_AF-A0A059DQ88-F1
#
_entry.id   AF-A0A059DQ88-F1
#
_cell.length_a   1.000
_cell.length_b   1.000
_cell.length_c   1.000
_cell.angle_alpha   90.00
_cell.angle_beta   90.00
_cell.angle_gamma   90.00
#
_symmetry.space_group_name_H-M   'P 1'
#
loop_
_entity.id
_entity.type
_entity.pdbx_description
1 polymer ?
#
loop_
_entity_poly.entity_id
_entity_poly.type
_entity_poly.pdbx_seq_one_letter_code
_entity_poly.pdbx_strand_id
1 'polypeptide(L)'
;MSAASSSRRYAIFAKFLLCGLLSGVVISHAVSAEAASSRTEQRGNPYTAYIDEAAQRFGVPAHWILAIMRRESAGDARAISERGAMGLMQIMPATWAELRARYGLGSDPFEPRDNILAGTAYLRELHDRFGSPGFLAAYNGGPTRYTKHLATGRPLPQETRDYVAALAPLIGASVATERREPSAILTVDWRTAPLFAAHTDRQTAADVTHPSSDAGVYPPHTSGASDSLFPPHGTGDQR
;
A
#
# COMPACT_ATOMS: atom_id res chain seq x y z
N MET A 1 -46.03 34.67 -36.65
CA MET A 1 -45.74 33.46 -37.47
C MET A 1 -44.30 33.61 -37.96
N SER A 2 -43.33 32.93 -37.34
CA SER A 2 -42.82 31.59 -37.71
C SER A 2 -42.24 31.56 -39.12
N ALA A 3 -41.06 31.05 -39.47
CA ALA A 3 -39.82 30.57 -38.82
C ALA A 3 -38.91 30.11 -40.00
N ALA A 4 -37.60 29.96 -39.74
CA ALA A 4 -36.62 29.15 -40.50
C ALA A 4 -36.22 29.65 -41.91
N SER A 5 -35.02 29.43 -42.45
CA SER A 5 -34.14 28.26 -42.37
C SER A 5 -32.73 28.57 -42.95
N SER A 6 -31.68 28.04 -42.30
CA SER A 6 -30.49 27.32 -42.82
C SER A 6 -29.83 27.78 -44.15
N SER A 7 -28.51 27.96 -44.29
CA SER A 7 -27.49 26.88 -44.21
C SER A 7 -26.05 27.41 -44.42
N ARG A 8 -25.12 26.89 -43.60
CA ARG A 8 -23.69 26.56 -43.83
C ARG A 8 -23.24 26.57 -45.32
N ARG A 9 -22.02 26.94 -45.76
CA ARG A 9 -20.67 26.44 -45.39
C ARG A 9 -19.56 27.24 -46.15
N TYR A 10 -18.33 27.18 -45.61
CA TYR A 10 -17.01 27.33 -46.27
C TYR A 10 -16.49 28.74 -46.63
N ALA A 11 -15.75 29.33 -45.70
CA ALA A 11 -14.51 30.04 -46.05
C ALA A 11 -13.38 29.39 -45.23
N ILE A 12 -12.52 28.69 -45.96
CA ILE A 12 -11.41 27.84 -45.51
C ILE A 12 -10.12 28.69 -45.53
N PHE A 13 -9.40 28.64 -44.42
CA PHE A 13 -7.93 28.70 -44.25
C PHE A 13 -7.15 29.91 -44.79
N ALA A 14 -6.47 30.63 -43.89
CA ALA A 14 -5.01 30.54 -43.73
C ALA A 14 -4.48 31.64 -42.78
N LYS A 15 -3.39 31.30 -42.06
CA LYS A 15 -2.43 32.17 -41.31
C LYS A 15 -2.85 32.56 -39.88
N PHE A 16 -2.18 32.22 -38.79
CA PHE A 16 -0.86 31.63 -38.47
C PHE A 16 -1.03 30.92 -37.10
N LEU A 17 -0.76 29.63 -36.92
CA LEU A 17 0.56 29.05 -36.63
C LEU A 17 1.44 29.95 -35.74
N LEU A 18 1.45 29.68 -34.43
CA LEU A 18 2.62 29.69 -33.52
C LEU A 18 2.20 30.06 -32.08
N CYS A 19 1.74 29.07 -31.30
CA CYS A 19 2.04 29.00 -29.86
C CYS A 19 1.87 27.55 -29.39
N GLY A 20 2.55 26.65 -30.10
CA GLY A 20 2.59 25.23 -29.81
C GLY A 20 4.04 24.81 -29.67
N LEU A 21 4.75 25.33 -28.67
CA LEU A 21 6.01 24.78 -28.17
C LEU A 21 6.38 25.55 -26.89
N LEU A 22 5.84 25.15 -25.75
CA LEU A 22 6.37 25.47 -24.39
C LEU A 22 5.70 24.63 -23.28
N SER A 23 4.62 23.88 -23.55
CA SER A 23 3.95 23.06 -22.52
C SER A 23 4.68 21.77 -22.11
N GLY A 24 5.87 21.50 -22.65
CA GLY A 24 6.61 20.27 -22.37
C GLY A 24 7.41 20.26 -21.07
N VAL A 25 7.70 21.42 -20.47
CA VAL A 25 8.63 21.53 -19.31
C VAL A 25 7.91 21.70 -17.97
N VAL A 26 6.65 22.11 -17.98
CA VAL A 26 5.87 22.37 -16.75
C VAL A 26 5.23 21.12 -16.13
N ILE A 27 5.07 20.03 -16.88
CA ILE A 27 4.34 18.84 -16.40
C ILE A 27 5.19 17.97 -15.45
N SER A 28 6.53 17.97 -15.58
CA SER A 28 7.41 17.16 -14.74
C SER A 28 7.58 17.69 -13.31
N HIS A 29 7.39 18.99 -13.08
CA HIS A 29 7.57 19.60 -11.76
C HIS A 29 6.32 19.45 -10.87
N ALA A 30 5.11 19.48 -11.45
CA ALA A 30 3.87 19.38 -10.68
C ALA A 30 3.67 18.00 -10.04
N VAL A 31 3.97 16.92 -10.77
CA VAL A 31 3.88 15.54 -10.24
C VAL A 31 4.90 15.31 -9.13
N SER A 32 6.10 15.86 -9.25
CA SER A 32 7.14 15.78 -8.21
C SER A 32 6.78 16.56 -6.95
N ALA A 33 6.12 17.73 -7.11
CA ALA A 33 5.61 18.52 -5.99
C ALA A 33 4.44 17.83 -5.26
N GLU A 34 3.54 17.19 -6.00
CA GLU A 34 2.39 16.47 -5.43
C GLU A 34 2.82 15.18 -4.70
N ALA A 35 3.79 14.44 -5.26
CA ALA A 35 4.41 13.28 -4.61
C ALA A 35 5.33 13.63 -3.42
N ALA A 36 5.88 14.84 -3.37
CA ALA A 36 6.64 15.35 -2.24
C ALA A 36 5.73 15.87 -1.11
N SER A 37 4.61 16.49 -1.45
CA SER A 37 3.60 16.96 -0.51
C SER A 37 2.92 15.78 0.21
N SER A 38 2.48 14.76 -0.53
CA SER A 38 1.88 13.55 0.04
C SER A 38 2.85 12.75 0.93
N ARG A 39 4.16 12.67 0.57
CA ARG A 39 5.20 12.08 1.44
C ARG A 39 5.51 12.89 2.69
N THR A 40 5.33 14.21 2.65
CA THR A 40 5.55 15.10 3.80
C THR A 40 4.37 15.02 4.75
N GLU A 41 3.14 15.03 4.20
CA GLU A 41 1.92 14.81 4.97
C GLU A 41 1.86 13.41 5.60
N GLN A 42 2.34 12.38 4.90
CA GLN A 42 2.49 11.04 5.47
C GLN A 42 3.46 11.08 6.65
N ARG A 43 4.65 11.70 6.53
CA ARG A 43 5.62 11.81 7.64
C ARG A 43 5.14 12.55 8.89
N GLY A 44 4.18 13.48 8.76
CA GLY A 44 3.61 14.21 9.89
C GLY A 44 2.44 13.51 10.57
N ASN A 45 1.94 12.40 10.02
CA ASN A 45 0.78 11.70 10.56
C ASN A 45 1.18 10.84 11.77
N PRO A 46 0.55 10.99 12.94
CA PRO A 46 0.88 10.18 14.12
C PRO A 46 0.62 8.68 13.93
N TYR A 47 -0.16 8.30 12.92
CA TYR A 47 -0.54 6.91 12.62
C TYR A 47 0.28 6.28 11.48
N THR A 48 1.36 6.92 11.03
CA THR A 48 2.16 6.45 9.87
C THR A 48 2.58 4.99 9.99
N ALA A 49 3.09 4.56 11.14
CA ALA A 49 3.51 3.18 11.35
C ALA A 49 2.36 2.17 11.14
N TYR A 50 1.15 2.51 11.61
CA TYR A 50 -0.03 1.65 11.48
C TYR A 50 -0.56 1.63 10.05
N ILE A 51 -0.48 2.77 9.35
CA ILE A 51 -0.85 2.88 7.93
C ILE A 51 0.10 2.04 7.08
N ASP A 52 1.41 2.13 7.32
CA ASP A 52 2.41 1.37 6.58
C ASP A 52 2.26 -0.14 6.85
N GLU A 53 2.02 -0.54 8.11
CA GLU A 53 1.70 -1.91 8.48
C GLU A 53 0.48 -2.42 7.72
N ALA A 54 -0.63 -1.68 7.75
CA ALA A 54 -1.87 -2.06 7.10
C ALA A 54 -1.73 -2.11 5.58
N ALA A 55 -1.03 -1.14 4.99
CA ALA A 55 -0.75 -1.10 3.57
C ALA A 55 0.02 -2.35 3.10
N GLN A 56 1.07 -2.72 3.83
CA GLN A 56 1.86 -3.90 3.54
C GLN A 56 1.04 -5.19 3.74
N ARG A 57 0.31 -5.29 4.85
CA ARG A 57 -0.44 -6.51 5.21
C ARG A 57 -1.56 -6.83 4.22
N PHE A 58 -2.25 -5.82 3.70
CA PHE A 58 -3.44 -6.00 2.87
C PHE A 58 -3.24 -5.62 1.40
N GLY A 59 -2.03 -5.17 1.01
CA GLY A 59 -1.75 -4.77 -0.37
C GLY A 59 -2.61 -3.60 -0.82
N VAL A 60 -2.87 -2.65 0.07
CA VAL A 60 -3.61 -1.41 -0.21
C VAL A 60 -2.63 -0.25 -0.16
N PRO A 61 -2.56 0.62 -1.19
CA PRO A 61 -1.63 1.74 -1.16
C PRO A 61 -1.86 2.67 0.05
N ALA A 62 -0.79 3.04 0.76
CA ALA A 62 -0.87 3.87 1.98
C ALA A 62 -1.62 5.18 1.77
N HIS A 63 -1.47 5.82 0.60
CA HIS A 63 -2.19 7.05 0.27
C HIS A 63 -3.72 6.85 0.12
N TRP A 64 -4.20 5.64 -0.22
CA TRP A 64 -5.64 5.34 -0.19
C TRP A 64 -6.16 5.34 1.25
N ILE A 65 -5.42 4.68 2.15
CA ILE A 65 -5.75 4.60 3.57
C ILE A 65 -5.80 6.01 4.17
N LEU A 66 -4.79 6.84 3.89
CA LEU A 66 -4.74 8.24 4.32
C LEU A 66 -5.92 9.06 3.81
N ALA A 67 -6.24 8.96 2.50
CA ALA A 67 -7.32 9.73 1.89
C ALA A 67 -8.68 9.35 2.50
N ILE A 68 -8.92 8.05 2.69
CA ILE A 68 -10.16 7.53 3.29
C ILE A 68 -10.24 7.92 4.76
N MET A 69 -9.19 7.69 5.55
CA MET A 69 -9.15 8.08 6.96
C MET A 69 -9.43 9.57 7.16
N ARG A 70 -8.87 10.45 6.32
CA ARG A 70 -9.18 11.89 6.36
C ARG A 70 -10.64 12.18 6.05
N ARG A 71 -11.23 11.49 5.07
CA ARG A 71 -12.64 11.68 4.71
C ARG A 71 -13.59 11.16 5.79
N GLU A 72 -13.22 10.09 6.47
CA GLU A 72 -14.06 9.42 7.45
C GLU A 72 -14.04 10.13 8.82
N SER A 73 -12.88 10.51 9.33
CA SER A 73 -12.73 11.00 10.71
C SER A 73 -11.94 12.30 10.85
N ALA A 74 -11.37 12.82 9.76
CA ALA A 74 -10.35 13.87 9.81
C ALA A 74 -9.18 13.57 10.76
N GLY A 75 -8.92 12.30 11.07
CA GLY A 75 -7.87 11.85 11.99
C GLY A 75 -8.29 11.75 13.47
N ASP A 76 -9.58 11.94 13.78
CA ASP A 76 -10.11 11.73 15.13
C ASP A 76 -10.32 10.23 15.41
N ALA A 77 -9.44 9.66 16.26
CA ALA A 77 -9.50 8.26 16.64
C ALA A 77 -10.72 7.90 17.48
N ARG A 78 -11.41 8.87 18.06
CA ARG A 78 -12.62 8.67 18.87
C ARG A 78 -13.90 9.06 18.15
N ALA A 79 -13.83 9.33 16.84
CA ALA A 79 -14.98 9.72 16.04
C ALA A 79 -16.10 8.66 16.09
N ILE A 80 -17.33 9.12 16.29
CA ILE A 80 -18.55 8.30 16.21
C ILE A 80 -19.55 9.05 15.32
N SER A 81 -19.96 8.44 14.21
CA SER A 81 -21.01 9.04 13.37
C SER A 81 -22.41 8.88 13.97
N GLU A 82 -23.38 9.62 13.46
CA GLU A 82 -24.80 9.49 13.83
C GLU A 82 -25.35 8.06 13.65
N ARG A 83 -24.77 7.29 12.73
CA ARG A 83 -25.14 5.90 12.45
C ARG A 83 -24.35 4.89 13.30
N GLY A 84 -23.43 5.37 14.14
CA GLY A 84 -22.62 4.56 15.05
C GLY A 84 -21.35 3.97 14.43
N ALA A 85 -20.89 4.47 13.28
CA ALA A 85 -19.58 4.11 12.73
C ALA A 85 -18.45 4.63 13.63
N MET A 86 -17.36 3.87 13.80
CA MET A 86 -16.39 4.09 14.89
C MET A 86 -14.96 4.29 14.39
N GLY A 87 -14.27 5.24 15.01
CA GLY A 87 -12.83 5.44 14.93
C GLY A 87 -12.34 6.04 13.61
N LEU A 88 -11.03 5.93 13.39
CA LEU A 88 -10.32 6.58 12.28
C LEU A 88 -10.88 6.26 10.90
N MET A 89 -11.29 5.02 10.68
CA MET A 89 -11.80 4.51 9.41
C MET A 89 -13.32 4.31 9.40
N GLN A 90 -14.02 4.79 10.45
CA GLN A 90 -15.49 4.75 10.58
C GLN A 90 -16.08 3.37 10.26
N ILE A 91 -15.65 2.35 11.00
CA ILE A 91 -16.13 0.98 10.84
C ILE A 91 -17.44 0.80 11.60
N MET A 92 -18.46 0.25 10.93
CA MET A 92 -19.74 -0.07 11.58
C MET A 92 -19.58 -1.20 12.61
N PRO A 93 -20.33 -1.21 13.73
CA PRO A 93 -20.14 -2.18 14.81
C PRO A 93 -20.24 -3.65 14.39
N ALA A 94 -21.19 -3.98 13.50
CA ALA A 94 -21.33 -5.34 12.96
C ALA A 94 -20.10 -5.75 12.14
N THR A 95 -19.63 -4.86 11.27
CA THR A 95 -18.43 -5.06 10.46
C THR A 95 -17.19 -5.20 11.34
N TRP A 96 -17.05 -4.38 12.38
CA TRP A 96 -15.95 -4.48 13.35
C TRP A 96 -15.92 -5.86 14.03
N ALA A 97 -17.08 -6.37 14.47
CA ALA A 97 -17.16 -7.67 15.13
C ALA A 97 -16.66 -8.82 14.22
N GLU A 98 -16.99 -8.77 12.92
CA GLU A 98 -16.51 -9.75 11.94
C GLU A 98 -15.01 -9.61 11.68
N LEU A 99 -14.54 -8.38 11.45
CA LEU A 99 -13.14 -8.10 11.12
C LEU A 99 -12.20 -8.42 12.28
N ARG A 100 -12.55 -8.04 13.52
CA ARG A 100 -11.69 -8.31 14.68
C ARG A 100 -11.51 -9.81 14.91
N ALA A 101 -12.57 -10.59 14.71
CA ALA A 101 -12.50 -12.04 14.84
C ALA A 101 -11.65 -12.66 13.73
N ARG A 102 -11.83 -12.20 12.49
CA ARG A 102 -11.12 -12.71 11.31
C ARG A 102 -9.62 -12.39 11.34
N TYR A 103 -9.26 -11.19 11.81
CA TYR A 103 -7.89 -10.68 11.73
C TYR A 103 -7.12 -10.69 13.04
N GLY A 104 -7.74 -11.21 14.12
CA GLY A 104 -7.12 -11.32 15.45
C GLY A 104 -6.86 -9.96 16.09
N LEU A 105 -7.81 -9.03 15.95
CA LEU A 105 -7.71 -7.68 16.50
C LEU A 105 -8.27 -7.60 17.92
N GLY A 106 -7.90 -6.55 18.65
CA GLY A 106 -8.39 -6.25 19.99
C GLY A 106 -9.90 -5.98 20.06
N SER A 107 -10.38 -5.77 21.28
CA SER A 107 -11.81 -5.51 21.53
C SER A 107 -12.22 -4.06 21.29
N ASP A 108 -11.29 -3.11 21.40
CA ASP A 108 -11.56 -1.68 21.31
C ASP A 108 -11.52 -1.17 19.86
N PRO A 109 -12.66 -0.76 19.27
CA PRO A 109 -12.70 -0.20 17.92
C PRO A 109 -12.07 1.19 17.80
N PHE A 110 -11.72 1.84 18.91
CA PHE A 110 -11.08 3.15 18.93
C PHE A 110 -9.55 3.05 19.09
N GLU A 111 -8.99 1.85 19.23
CA GLU A 111 -7.55 1.65 19.19
C GLU A 111 -7.06 1.95 17.76
N PRO A 112 -6.19 2.97 17.56
CA PRO A 112 -5.83 3.44 16.22
C PRO A 112 -5.28 2.35 15.30
N ARG A 113 -4.38 1.49 15.79
CA ARG A 113 -3.74 0.47 14.96
C ARG A 113 -4.77 -0.54 14.46
N ASP A 114 -5.58 -1.08 15.34
CA ASP A 114 -6.57 -2.10 15.03
C ASP A 114 -7.71 -1.54 14.17
N ASN A 115 -8.14 -0.29 14.40
CA ASN A 115 -9.12 0.37 13.55
C ASN A 115 -8.59 0.57 12.11
N ILE A 116 -7.33 0.99 11.97
CA ILE A 116 -6.67 1.13 10.65
C ILE A 116 -6.51 -0.23 9.97
N LEU A 117 -6.09 -1.26 10.71
CA LEU A 117 -5.97 -2.62 10.18
C LEU A 117 -7.33 -3.17 9.71
N ALA A 118 -8.37 -3.03 10.53
CA ALA A 118 -9.72 -3.47 10.19
C ALA A 118 -10.25 -2.74 8.95
N GLY A 119 -10.17 -1.41 8.92
CA GLY A 119 -10.67 -0.63 7.80
C GLY A 119 -9.90 -0.91 6.51
N THR A 120 -8.59 -1.09 6.58
CA THR A 120 -7.77 -1.44 5.40
C THR A 120 -8.08 -2.85 4.89
N ALA A 121 -8.27 -3.82 5.78
CA ALA A 121 -8.71 -5.16 5.39
C ALA A 121 -10.06 -5.11 4.67
N TYR A 122 -11.01 -4.36 5.22
CA TYR A 122 -12.33 -4.20 4.63
C TYR A 122 -12.27 -3.48 3.27
N LEU A 123 -11.42 -2.47 3.12
CA LEU A 123 -11.15 -1.84 1.83
C LEU A 123 -10.65 -2.84 0.79
N ARG A 124 -9.68 -3.69 1.15
CA ARG A 124 -9.16 -4.74 0.27
C ARG A 124 -10.25 -5.69 -0.17
N GLU A 125 -11.05 -6.19 0.77
CA GLU A 125 -12.18 -7.09 0.49
C GLU A 125 -13.19 -6.46 -0.50
N LEU A 126 -13.54 -5.19 -0.29
CA LEU A 126 -14.45 -4.49 -1.18
C LEU A 126 -13.82 -4.19 -2.54
N HIS A 127 -12.52 -3.89 -2.59
CA HIS A 127 -11.79 -3.69 -3.84
C HIS A 127 -11.72 -4.98 -4.66
N ASP A 128 -11.43 -6.12 -4.02
CA ASP A 128 -11.48 -7.44 -4.71
C ASP A 128 -12.88 -7.72 -5.27
N ARG A 129 -13.92 -7.39 -4.51
CA ARG A 129 -15.30 -7.72 -4.88
C ARG A 129 -15.88 -6.80 -5.96
N PHE A 130 -15.59 -5.51 -5.91
CA PHE A 130 -16.29 -4.50 -6.71
C PHE A 130 -15.38 -3.70 -7.65
N GLY A 131 -14.06 -3.83 -7.53
CA GLY A 131 -13.09 -3.04 -8.29
C GLY A 131 -13.21 -1.53 -8.03
N SER A 132 -12.47 -0.74 -8.81
CA SER A 132 -12.51 0.72 -8.75
C SER A 132 -13.45 1.30 -9.84
N PRO A 133 -14.29 2.31 -9.52
CA PRO A 133 -14.45 2.96 -8.22
C PRO A 133 -15.50 2.28 -7.30
N GLY A 134 -16.03 1.11 -7.67
CA GLY A 134 -17.17 0.48 -7.00
C GLY A 134 -16.97 0.18 -5.51
N PHE A 135 -15.74 -0.12 -5.09
CA PHE A 135 -15.44 -0.37 -3.69
C PHE A 135 -15.69 0.84 -2.79
N LEU A 136 -15.49 2.07 -3.28
CA LEU A 136 -15.75 3.29 -2.52
C LEU A 136 -17.25 3.48 -2.26
N ALA A 137 -18.07 3.18 -3.28
CA ALA A 137 -19.51 3.20 -3.14
C ALA A 137 -20.00 2.14 -2.16
N ALA A 138 -19.38 0.96 -2.18
CA ALA A 138 -19.70 -0.12 -1.25
C ALA A 138 -19.22 0.15 0.18
N TYR A 139 -18.09 0.83 0.36
CA TYR A 139 -17.55 1.20 1.67
C TYR A 139 -18.49 2.16 2.39
N ASN A 140 -18.83 3.29 1.75
CA ASN A 140 -19.72 4.29 2.33
C ASN A 140 -21.21 3.88 2.33
N GLY A 141 -21.70 3.35 1.21
CA GLY A 141 -23.12 3.04 1.03
C GLY A 141 -23.55 1.67 1.56
N GLY A 142 -22.58 0.81 1.86
CA GLY A 142 -22.75 -0.59 2.22
C GLY A 142 -22.78 -1.54 1.01
N PRO A 143 -22.15 -2.73 1.09
CA PRO A 143 -22.01 -3.66 -0.03
C PRO A 143 -23.34 -4.21 -0.54
N THR A 144 -24.31 -4.41 0.36
CA THR A 144 -25.67 -4.85 -0.01
C THR A 144 -26.39 -3.79 -0.84
N ARG A 145 -26.25 -2.51 -0.48
CA ARG A 145 -26.85 -1.40 -1.24
C ARG A 145 -26.20 -1.30 -2.62
N TYR A 146 -24.88 -1.39 -2.68
CA TYR A 146 -24.16 -1.32 -3.95
C TYR A 146 -24.49 -2.50 -4.87
N THR A 147 -24.61 -3.71 -4.33
CA THR A 147 -25.08 -4.88 -5.09
C THR A 147 -26.48 -4.67 -5.67
N LYS A 148 -27.42 -4.12 -4.88
CA LYS A 148 -28.77 -3.77 -5.37
C LYS A 148 -28.73 -2.69 -6.45
N HIS A 149 -27.84 -1.70 -6.32
CA HIS A 149 -27.63 -0.68 -7.34
C HIS A 149 -27.19 -1.31 -8.67
N LEU A 150 -26.19 -2.19 -8.65
CA LEU A 150 -25.72 -2.91 -9.84
C LEU A 150 -26.82 -3.76 -10.50
N ALA A 151 -27.68 -4.41 -9.68
CA ALA A 151 -28.73 -5.27 -10.19
C ALA A 151 -29.95 -4.52 -10.75
N THR A 152 -30.26 -3.33 -10.22
CA THR A 152 -31.53 -2.63 -10.51
C THR A 152 -31.37 -1.30 -11.23
N GLY A 153 -30.16 -0.73 -11.28
CA GLY A 153 -29.91 0.61 -11.78
C GLY A 153 -30.45 1.75 -10.89
N ARG A 154 -31.08 1.43 -9.75
CA ARG A 154 -31.60 2.46 -8.82
C ARG A 154 -30.45 3.35 -8.32
N PRO A 155 -30.56 4.68 -8.35
CA PRO A 155 -29.46 5.55 -8.00
C PRO A 155 -29.04 5.38 -6.53
N LEU A 156 -27.73 5.51 -6.29
CA LEU A 156 -27.17 5.56 -4.94
C LEU A 156 -27.54 6.90 -4.25
N PRO A 157 -27.56 6.92 -2.89
CA PRO A 157 -27.71 8.17 -2.13
C PRO A 157 -26.73 9.24 -2.61
N GLN A 158 -27.14 10.51 -2.51
CA GLN A 158 -26.28 11.64 -2.89
C GLN A 158 -24.96 11.62 -2.11
N GLU A 159 -25.02 11.39 -0.79
CA GLU A 159 -23.86 11.23 0.10
C GLU A 159 -22.82 10.23 -0.46
N THR A 160 -23.26 9.05 -0.91
CA THR A 160 -22.37 8.03 -1.49
C THR A 160 -21.79 8.45 -2.83
N ARG A 161 -22.57 9.13 -3.68
CA ARG A 161 -22.08 9.64 -4.96
C ARG A 161 -21.02 10.73 -4.75
N ASP A 162 -21.24 11.62 -3.79
CA ASP A 162 -20.30 12.68 -3.42
C ASP A 162 -19.01 12.11 -2.79
N TYR A 163 -19.15 11.06 -1.99
CA TYR A 163 -18.02 10.31 -1.43
C TYR A 163 -17.12 9.73 -2.52
N VAL A 164 -17.72 9.03 -3.50
CA VAL A 164 -16.99 8.47 -4.65
C VAL A 164 -16.35 9.58 -5.48
N ALA A 165 -17.07 10.65 -5.78
CA ALA A 165 -16.56 11.77 -6.56
C ALA A 165 -15.33 12.44 -5.91
N ALA A 166 -15.31 12.53 -4.58
CA ALA A 166 -14.20 13.11 -3.84
C ALA A 166 -12.95 12.20 -3.80
N LEU A 167 -13.13 10.88 -3.66
CA LEU A 167 -12.01 9.96 -3.42
C LEU A 167 -11.49 9.28 -4.69
N ALA A 168 -12.32 9.08 -5.71
CA ALA A 168 -11.90 8.38 -6.92
C ALA A 168 -10.68 9.00 -7.62
N PRO A 169 -10.54 10.34 -7.74
CA PRO A 169 -9.34 10.95 -8.33
C PRO A 169 -8.07 10.69 -7.52
N LEU A 170 -8.16 10.77 -6.18
CA LEU A 170 -7.03 10.57 -5.27
C LEU A 170 -6.51 9.12 -5.32
N ILE A 171 -7.42 8.18 -5.55
CA ILE A 171 -7.15 6.74 -5.57
C ILE A 171 -6.70 6.29 -6.96
N GLY A 172 -7.28 6.86 -8.03
CA GLY A 172 -6.94 6.56 -9.42
C GLY A 172 -5.58 7.10 -9.87
N ALA A 173 -5.07 8.17 -9.24
CA ALA A 173 -3.77 8.76 -9.58
C ALA A 173 -2.58 7.81 -9.38
N SER A 174 -2.65 6.84 -8.46
CA SER A 174 -1.58 5.84 -8.25
C SER A 174 -1.40 4.92 -9.45
N VAL A 175 -2.51 4.47 -10.04
CA VAL A 175 -2.46 3.53 -11.18
C VAL A 175 -1.80 4.20 -12.39
N ALA A 176 -1.95 5.52 -12.53
CA ALA A 176 -1.27 6.29 -13.58
C ALA A 176 0.23 6.47 -13.29
N THR A 177 0.62 6.65 -12.02
CA THR A 177 2.02 6.82 -11.61
C THR A 177 2.79 5.49 -11.65
N GLU A 178 2.22 4.40 -11.14
CA GLU A 178 2.82 3.05 -11.19
C GLU A 178 2.97 2.51 -12.60
N ARG A 179 2.03 2.81 -13.51
CA ARG A 179 2.16 2.45 -14.94
C ARG A 179 3.17 3.31 -15.70
N ARG A 180 3.53 4.48 -15.17
CA ARG A 180 4.45 5.44 -15.81
C ARG A 180 5.91 5.25 -15.39
N GLU A 181 6.16 4.47 -14.34
CA GLU A 181 7.49 3.98 -13.98
C GLU A 181 7.66 2.54 -14.51
N PRO A 182 8.01 2.31 -15.79
CA PRO A 182 8.68 1.07 -16.11
C PRO A 182 9.94 1.07 -15.23
N SER A 183 10.10 0.02 -14.42
CA SER A 183 11.32 -0.19 -13.65
C SER A 183 12.51 0.22 -14.51
N ALA A 184 13.27 1.22 -14.06
CA ALA A 184 14.65 1.31 -14.42
C ALA A 184 15.31 0.04 -13.87
N ILE A 185 15.12 -1.08 -14.57
CA ILE A 185 16.08 -2.15 -14.60
C ILE A 185 17.33 -1.42 -15.06
N LEU A 186 18.17 -1.05 -14.10
CA LEU A 186 19.57 -0.83 -14.35
C LEU A 186 20.03 -2.13 -15.00
N THR A 187 20.01 -2.18 -16.33
CA THR A 187 20.77 -3.15 -17.09
C THR A 187 22.22 -2.86 -16.77
N VAL A 188 22.70 -3.43 -15.66
CA VAL A 188 24.12 -3.68 -15.49
C VAL A 188 24.45 -4.57 -16.69
N ASP A 189 25.16 -4.00 -17.66
CA ASP A 189 25.66 -4.77 -18.77
C ASP A 189 26.67 -5.76 -18.20
N TRP A 190 26.23 -7.01 -18.04
CA TRP A 190 27.03 -8.08 -17.46
C TRP A 190 28.34 -8.30 -18.23
N ARG A 191 28.46 -7.83 -19.49
CA ARG A 191 29.70 -7.88 -20.27
C ARG A 191 30.76 -6.88 -19.81
N THR A 192 30.38 -5.89 -19.00
CA THR A 192 31.30 -4.87 -18.47
C THR A 192 31.69 -5.12 -17.00
N ALA A 193 31.15 -6.16 -16.37
CA ALA A 193 31.57 -6.53 -15.02
C ALA A 193 32.96 -7.19 -15.06
N PRO A 194 33.94 -6.74 -14.25
CA PRO A 194 35.23 -7.42 -14.17
C PRO A 194 35.01 -8.84 -13.64
N LEU A 195 35.43 -9.85 -14.42
CA LEU A 195 35.25 -11.28 -14.10
C LEU A 195 36.11 -11.77 -12.93
N PHE A 196 36.97 -10.92 -12.37
CA PHE A 196 37.82 -11.27 -11.24
C PHE A 196 37.84 -10.13 -10.22
N ALA A 197 37.55 -10.47 -8.96
CA ALA A 197 37.93 -9.60 -7.85
C ALA A 197 39.46 -9.52 -7.84
N ALA A 198 40.01 -8.34 -8.17
CA ALA A 198 41.43 -8.09 -8.00
C ALA A 198 41.76 -8.21 -6.51
N HIS A 199 42.47 -9.28 -6.16
CA HIS A 199 43.11 -9.40 -4.86
C HIS A 199 44.23 -8.36 -4.85
N THR A 200 44.07 -7.30 -4.05
CA THR A 200 45.13 -6.30 -3.90
C THR A 200 46.27 -6.96 -3.14
N ASP A 201 47.25 -7.42 -3.89
CA ASP A 201 48.48 -7.98 -3.35
C ASP A 201 49.20 -6.86 -2.60
N ARG A 202 49.21 -6.95 -1.26
CA ARG A 202 49.95 -6.06 -0.38
C ARG A 202 51.27 -6.73 -0.03
N GLN A 203 52.29 -6.42 -0.82
CA GLN A 203 53.70 -6.63 -0.54
C GLN A 203 54.46 -5.45 -1.17
N THR A 204 55.40 -4.74 -0.56
CA THR A 204 56.26 -5.01 0.59
C THR A 204 56.92 -3.69 0.98
N ALA A 205 57.09 -3.44 2.28
CA ALA A 205 58.22 -2.66 2.78
C ALA A 205 58.98 -3.60 3.72
N ALA A 206 60.22 -3.86 3.34
CA ALA A 206 61.14 -4.75 4.02
C ALA A 206 61.41 -4.28 5.45
N ASP A 207 61.40 -5.21 6.40
CA ASP A 207 62.45 -5.25 7.40
C ASP A 207 62.71 -6.71 7.81
N VAL A 208 63.99 -7.04 7.90
CA VAL A 208 64.54 -8.38 8.06
C VAL A 208 65.04 -8.52 9.48
N THR A 209 64.47 -9.41 10.29
CA THR A 209 65.25 -10.19 11.28
C THR A 209 64.46 -11.41 11.80
N HIS A 210 64.92 -12.61 11.45
CA HIS A 210 64.76 -13.87 12.21
C HIS A 210 65.95 -14.01 13.20
N PRO A 211 66.00 -14.93 14.20
CA PRO A 211 65.32 -16.24 14.34
C PRO A 211 64.71 -16.42 15.77
N SER A 212 64.11 -17.52 16.27
CA SER A 212 64.29 -18.98 16.15
C SER A 212 63.25 -19.72 17.03
N SER A 213 62.91 -20.98 16.68
CA SER A 213 62.43 -22.12 17.52
C SER A 213 61.08 -21.96 18.28
N ASP A 214 60.17 -22.93 18.41
CA ASP A 214 60.26 -24.40 18.41
C ASP A 214 58.84 -25.04 18.27
N ALA A 215 58.82 -26.37 18.07
CA ALA A 215 57.71 -27.34 18.04
C ALA A 215 56.51 -27.10 18.99
N GLY A 216 55.29 -27.64 18.82
CA GLY A 216 54.72 -28.69 17.98
C GLY A 216 53.37 -29.17 18.59
N VAL A 217 52.72 -30.12 17.91
CA VAL A 217 51.84 -31.18 18.45
C VAL A 217 50.34 -30.87 18.71
N TYR A 218 49.49 -31.52 17.91
CA TYR A 218 48.10 -31.91 18.19
C TYR A 218 48.09 -33.24 18.97
N PRO A 219 47.09 -33.52 19.85
CA PRO A 219 46.10 -34.55 19.50
C PRO A 219 44.68 -34.33 20.11
N PRO A 220 43.69 -35.20 19.79
CA PRO A 220 42.25 -34.96 20.01
C PRO A 220 41.65 -35.76 21.19
N HIS A 221 40.43 -35.39 21.61
CA HIS A 221 39.56 -36.15 22.51
C HIS A 221 38.18 -36.32 21.84
N THR A 222 37.86 -37.47 21.25
CA THR A 222 37.27 -38.71 21.80
C THR A 222 35.75 -38.67 22.05
N SER A 223 35.10 -39.60 21.35
CA SER A 223 33.74 -40.10 21.44
C SER A 223 33.36 -40.61 22.84
N GLY A 224 32.07 -40.52 23.18
CA GLY A 224 31.46 -41.16 24.34
C GLY A 224 29.95 -41.29 24.16
N ALA A 225 29.52 -42.46 23.70
CA ALA A 225 28.13 -42.90 23.65
C ALA A 225 27.80 -43.79 24.86
N SER A 226 26.58 -43.63 25.38
CA SER A 226 25.82 -44.61 26.18
C SER A 226 24.45 -43.95 26.43
N ASP A 227 23.38 -44.25 25.69
CA ASP A 227 22.63 -45.51 25.61
C ASP A 227 21.93 -45.85 26.94
N SER A 228 20.61 -45.60 27.01
CA SER A 228 19.61 -46.56 27.53
C SER A 228 18.21 -45.94 27.77
N LEU A 229 17.22 -46.71 27.27
CA LEU A 229 15.94 -47.07 27.90
C LEU A 229 14.72 -46.11 27.92
N PHE A 230 13.75 -46.42 27.07
CA PHE A 230 12.29 -46.18 27.18
C PHE A 230 11.59 -47.57 27.25
N PRO A 231 10.26 -47.69 27.49
CA PRO A 231 9.40 -47.41 28.66
C PRO A 231 8.59 -48.70 29.05
N PRO A 232 7.41 -48.70 29.76
CA PRO A 232 6.11 -48.29 29.15
C PRO A 232 4.96 -47.80 30.09
N HIS A 233 3.98 -47.15 29.43
CA HIS A 233 2.52 -47.09 29.60
C HIS A 233 1.79 -47.28 30.95
N GLY A 234 0.81 -46.38 31.19
CA GLY A 234 -0.33 -46.60 32.07
C GLY A 234 -1.55 -45.75 31.65
N THR A 235 -2.57 -46.40 31.09
CA THR A 235 -3.91 -45.91 30.77
C THR A 235 -4.76 -45.72 32.04
N GLY A 236 -5.65 -44.72 32.06
CA GLY A 236 -6.63 -44.54 33.13
C GLY A 236 -7.74 -43.55 32.76
N ASP A 237 -8.77 -44.09 32.11
CA ASP A 237 -10.12 -43.55 31.99
C ASP A 237 -10.78 -43.41 33.38
N GLN A 238 -11.57 -42.34 33.62
CA GLN A 238 -12.82 -42.34 34.43
C GLN A 238 -13.58 -41.00 34.29
N ARG A 239 -14.78 -41.12 33.69
CA ARG A 239 -16.04 -40.39 33.92
C ARG A 239 -16.19 -38.92 33.52
#